data_AF-A0A7X7KMG8-F1
#
_entry.id   AF-A0A7X7KMG8-F1
#
_cell.length_a   1.000
_cell.length_b   1.000
_cell.length_c   1.000
_cell.angle_alpha   90.00
_cell.angle_beta   90.00
_cell.angle_gamma   90.00
#
_symmetry.space_group_name_H-M   'P 1'
#
loop_
_entity.id
_entity.type
_entity.pdbx_description
1 polymer ?
#
loop_
_entity_poly.entity_id
_entity_poly.type
_entity_poly.pdbx_seq_one_letter_code
_entity_poly.pdbx_strand_id
1 'polypeptide(L)'
;MRTILGVAVALSVLLTARGQEAPDLRLGAGGRIVTAENATPAERFAAAQIKAYLDAITGAAFPIVDETAHDGTPAIHVGPTRLAAAQQAGPYGAEEHHIKAVGNDVFIMGGRPRGVLFGAFDFLERFGGVRFLSIDAEHVPKAAAVVVPAGTDLRHRPAFLYRDIYPGQAEIPGLYRRKVRQNSSGTAELGFSE
;
A
#
# COMPACT_ATOMS: atom_id res chain seq x y z
N MET A 1 -49.85 57.39 -20.07
CA MET A 1 -49.40 56.25 -19.24
C MET A 1 -48.70 55.25 -20.15
N ARG A 2 -47.36 55.15 -20.09
CA ARG A 2 -46.57 54.12 -20.79
C ARG A 2 -45.57 53.56 -19.79
N THR A 3 -45.83 52.35 -19.32
CA THR A 3 -45.00 51.63 -18.35
C THR A 3 -43.87 50.94 -19.10
N ILE A 4 -42.61 51.32 -18.82
CA ILE A 4 -41.42 50.66 -19.38
C ILE A 4 -41.02 49.56 -18.39
N LEU A 5 -41.09 48.31 -18.84
CA LEU A 5 -40.69 47.12 -18.07
C LEU A 5 -39.19 46.90 -18.26
N GLY A 6 -38.39 47.19 -17.23
CA GLY A 6 -36.95 46.93 -17.22
C GLY A 6 -36.66 45.46 -16.92
N VAL A 7 -36.01 44.75 -17.84
CA VAL A 7 -35.54 43.38 -17.64
C VAL A 7 -34.19 43.43 -16.92
N ALA A 8 -34.15 42.95 -15.68
CA ALA A 8 -32.91 42.78 -14.92
C ALA A 8 -32.20 41.50 -15.38
N VAL A 9 -31.03 41.65 -16.00
CA VAL A 9 -30.14 40.53 -16.34
C VAL A 9 -29.33 40.18 -15.09
N ALA A 10 -29.66 39.05 -14.45
CA ALA A 10 -28.89 38.51 -13.34
C ALA A 10 -27.61 37.86 -13.88
N LEU A 11 -26.46 38.45 -13.56
CA LEU A 11 -25.13 37.92 -13.90
C LEU A 11 -24.74 36.88 -12.84
N SER A 12 -24.94 35.60 -13.16
CA SER A 12 -24.55 34.48 -12.29
C SER A 12 -23.03 34.31 -12.30
N VAL A 13 -22.36 34.74 -11.22
CA VAL A 13 -20.94 34.43 -10.97
C VAL A 13 -20.84 32.95 -10.59
N LEU A 14 -20.41 32.12 -11.54
CA LEU A 14 -20.04 30.73 -11.27
C LEU A 14 -18.75 30.72 -10.45
N LEU A 15 -18.90 30.59 -9.13
CA LEU A 15 -17.80 30.34 -8.21
C LEU A 15 -17.30 28.91 -8.49
N THR A 16 -16.29 28.76 -9.34
CA THR A 16 -15.61 27.48 -9.48
C THR A 16 -14.89 27.20 -8.16
N ALA A 17 -15.46 26.32 -7.35
CA ALA A 17 -14.75 25.75 -6.21
C ALA A 17 -13.51 25.05 -6.76
N ARG A 18 -12.34 25.69 -6.62
CA ARG A 18 -11.07 24.97 -6.71
C ARG A 18 -11.09 23.98 -5.55
N GLY A 19 -11.41 22.72 -5.83
CA GLY A 19 -11.13 21.66 -4.89
C GLY A 19 -9.65 21.77 -4.55
N GLN A 20 -9.32 22.03 -3.29
CA GLN A 20 -7.95 21.86 -2.83
C GLN A 20 -7.66 20.37 -2.99
N GLU A 21 -6.81 20.02 -3.96
CA GLU A 21 -6.23 18.69 -4.01
C GLU A 21 -5.51 18.46 -2.67
N ALA A 22 -5.83 17.35 -2.02
CA ALA A 22 -5.14 16.96 -0.80
C ALA A 22 -3.64 16.80 -1.11
N PRO A 23 -2.73 17.21 -0.22
CA PRO A 23 -1.30 17.09 -0.46
C PRO A 23 -0.88 15.62 -0.48
N ASP A 24 0.12 15.29 -1.29
CA ASP A 24 0.71 13.95 -1.30
C ASP A 24 1.25 13.56 0.07
N LEU A 25 1.07 12.28 0.42
CA LEU A 25 1.53 11.72 1.68
C LEU A 25 3.04 11.51 1.61
N ARG A 26 3.74 11.89 2.67
CA ARG A 26 5.19 11.79 2.78
C ARG A 26 5.57 10.89 3.95
N LEU A 27 6.03 9.69 3.64
CA LEU A 27 6.46 8.68 4.60
C LEU A 27 7.97 8.81 4.81
N GLY A 28 8.36 9.57 5.83
CA GLY A 28 9.75 9.81 6.23
C GLY A 28 9.94 9.65 7.74
N ALA A 29 10.87 10.41 8.32
CA ALA A 29 11.12 10.38 9.76
C ALA A 29 9.84 10.64 10.58
N GLY A 30 9.62 9.82 11.61
CA GLY A 30 8.43 9.88 12.47
C GLY A 30 7.26 9.01 11.99
N GLY A 31 7.30 8.47 10.77
CA GLY A 31 6.33 7.49 10.31
C GLY A 31 6.46 6.15 11.03
N ARG A 32 5.36 5.38 11.07
CA ARG A 32 5.34 4.03 11.67
C ARG A 32 4.56 3.03 10.80
N ILE A 33 4.73 1.75 11.11
CA ILE A 33 4.00 0.66 10.47
C ILE A 33 3.08 0.05 11.53
N VAL A 34 1.82 -0.15 11.19
CA VAL A 34 0.80 -0.64 12.12
C VAL A 34 0.30 -1.99 11.63
N THR A 35 0.33 -3.00 12.48
CA THR A 35 -0.20 -4.34 12.20
C THR A 35 -1.46 -4.61 13.02
N ALA A 36 -2.34 -5.46 12.49
CA ALA A 36 -3.52 -5.92 13.21
C ALA A 36 -3.12 -6.83 14.39
N GLU A 37 -3.94 -6.85 15.44
CA GLU A 37 -3.73 -7.72 16.62
C GLU A 37 -3.68 -9.20 16.22
N ASN A 38 -4.49 -9.59 15.23
CA ASN A 38 -4.58 -10.94 14.70
C ASN A 38 -3.85 -11.11 13.35
N ALA A 39 -2.76 -10.35 13.13
CA ALA A 39 -1.94 -10.47 11.93
C ALA A 39 -1.45 -11.93 11.75
N THR A 40 -1.54 -12.43 10.52
CA THR A 40 -0.97 -13.73 10.13
C THR A 40 0.56 -13.64 10.03
N PRO A 41 1.27 -14.79 9.97
CA PRO A 41 2.71 -14.79 9.69
C PRO A 41 3.08 -13.99 8.43
N ALA A 42 2.31 -14.14 7.33
CA ALA A 42 2.55 -13.40 6.10
C ALA A 42 2.30 -11.89 6.22
N GLU A 43 1.30 -11.46 7.00
CA GLU A 43 1.04 -10.04 7.26
C GLU A 43 2.13 -9.40 8.13
N ARG A 44 2.61 -10.11 9.17
CA ARG A 44 3.76 -9.67 9.97
C ARG A 44 5.02 -9.58 9.12
N PHE A 45 5.24 -10.57 8.25
CA PHE A 45 6.37 -10.54 7.34
C PHE A 45 6.29 -9.39 6.33
N ALA A 46 5.10 -9.12 5.79
CA ALA A 46 4.85 -7.97 4.92
C ALA A 46 5.24 -6.65 5.61
N ALA A 47 4.85 -6.47 6.88
CA ALA A 47 5.23 -5.30 7.68
C ALA A 47 6.75 -5.22 7.89
N ALA A 48 7.41 -6.35 8.16
CA ALA A 48 8.87 -6.43 8.30
C ALA A 48 9.60 -6.08 6.99
N GLN A 49 9.10 -6.53 5.84
CA GLN A 49 9.65 -6.16 4.54
C GLN A 49 9.49 -4.65 4.29
N ILE A 50 8.29 -4.09 4.48
CA ILE A 50 8.06 -2.65 4.33
C ILE A 50 9.03 -1.86 5.22
N LYS A 51 9.16 -2.25 6.49
CA LYS A 51 10.11 -1.64 7.42
C LYS A 51 11.53 -1.65 6.87
N ALA A 52 12.04 -2.83 6.49
CA ALA A 52 13.42 -2.98 6.05
C ALA A 52 13.74 -2.09 4.85
N TYR A 53 12.83 -2.03 3.87
CA TYR A 53 13.02 -1.19 2.69
C TYR A 53 12.83 0.30 2.98
N LEU A 54 11.85 0.71 3.79
CA LEU A 54 11.69 2.13 4.14
C LEU A 54 12.85 2.66 4.98
N ASP A 55 13.35 1.87 5.94
CA ASP A 55 14.55 2.20 6.69
C ASP A 55 15.74 2.36 5.72
N ALA A 56 15.90 1.44 4.77
CA ALA A 56 16.96 1.52 3.76
C ALA A 56 16.80 2.71 2.81
N ILE A 57 15.58 3.05 2.38
CA ILE A 57 15.33 4.17 1.47
C ILE A 57 15.58 5.51 2.16
N THR A 58 15.06 5.65 3.37
CA THR A 58 14.97 6.96 4.05
C THR A 58 16.08 7.23 5.05
N GLY A 59 16.72 6.18 5.57
CA GLY A 59 17.62 6.28 6.72
C GLY A 59 16.90 6.55 8.05
N ALA A 60 15.58 6.67 8.06
CA ALA A 60 14.77 6.82 9.27
C ALA A 60 14.27 5.47 9.78
N ALA A 61 14.10 5.32 11.09
CA ALA A 61 13.53 4.11 11.67
C ALA A 61 12.00 4.15 11.61
N PHE A 62 11.38 3.15 10.98
CA PHE A 62 9.93 2.93 11.03
C PHE A 62 9.63 1.84 12.07
N PRO A 63 9.16 2.18 13.29
CA PRO A 63 8.75 1.17 14.26
C PRO A 63 7.51 0.43 13.76
N ILE A 64 7.46 -0.88 13.97
CA ILE A 64 6.23 -1.67 13.83
C ILE A 64 5.52 -1.65 15.18
N VAL A 65 4.26 -1.24 15.19
CA VAL A 65 3.43 -1.19 16.40
C VAL A 65 2.14 -1.97 16.18
N ASP A 66 1.63 -2.55 17.27
CA ASP A 66 0.27 -3.09 17.29
C ASP A 66 -0.76 -1.96 17.18
N GLU A 67 -1.87 -2.23 16.51
CA GLU A 67 -2.95 -1.24 16.33
C GLU A 67 -3.56 -0.73 17.64
N THR A 68 -3.49 -1.50 18.73
CA THR A 68 -3.94 -1.06 20.07
C THR A 68 -3.01 0.00 20.68
N ALA A 69 -1.75 0.04 20.24
CA ALA A 69 -0.74 1.01 20.67
C ALA A 69 -0.56 2.15 19.65
N HIS A 70 -1.37 2.18 18.59
CA HIS A 70 -1.33 3.24 17.60
C HIS A 70 -1.97 4.53 18.15
N ASP A 71 -1.23 5.64 18.05
CA ASP A 71 -1.56 6.93 18.68
C ASP A 71 -2.07 7.98 17.69
N GLY A 72 -2.37 7.59 16.43
CA GLY A 72 -2.79 8.49 15.36
C GLY A 72 -1.65 9.19 14.62
N THR A 73 -0.38 8.89 14.95
CA THR A 73 0.76 9.32 14.13
C THR A 73 0.67 8.73 12.72
N PRO A 74 0.98 9.48 11.64
CA PRO A 74 0.92 8.99 10.27
C PRO A 74 1.57 7.60 10.10
N ALA A 75 0.82 6.67 9.50
CA ALA A 75 1.24 5.28 9.46
C ALA A 75 0.93 4.56 8.13
N ILE A 76 1.62 3.44 7.95
CA ILE A 76 1.26 2.42 6.98
C ILE A 76 0.57 1.29 7.75
N HIS A 77 -0.74 1.12 7.53
CA HIS A 77 -1.51 0.02 8.07
C HIS A 77 -1.37 -1.21 7.16
N VAL A 78 -0.85 -2.30 7.72
CA VAL A 78 -0.55 -3.53 6.97
C VAL A 78 -1.49 -4.64 7.42
N GLY A 79 -2.34 -5.10 6.51
CA GLY A 79 -3.35 -6.10 6.78
C GLY A 79 -4.64 -5.53 7.37
N PRO A 80 -5.47 -6.39 8.01
CA PRO A 80 -6.82 -6.03 8.43
C PRO A 80 -6.84 -5.29 9.78
N THR A 81 -6.14 -4.16 9.89
CA THR A 81 -6.26 -3.28 11.07
C THR A 81 -7.68 -2.70 11.16
N ARG A 82 -8.11 -2.26 12.34
CA ARG A 82 -9.41 -1.62 12.59
C ARG A 82 -9.62 -0.40 11.68
N LEU A 83 -8.58 0.42 11.49
CA LEU A 83 -8.64 1.56 10.57
C LEU A 83 -8.69 1.11 9.10
N ALA A 84 -7.94 0.07 8.73
CA ALA A 84 -7.97 -0.47 7.37
C ALA A 84 -9.34 -1.08 7.01
N ALA A 85 -10.03 -1.70 7.98
CA ALA A 85 -11.35 -2.28 7.78
C ALA A 85 -12.37 -1.24 7.27
N ALA A 86 -12.29 0.00 7.77
CA ALA A 86 -13.14 1.11 7.31
C ALA A 86 -12.82 1.59 5.88
N GLN A 87 -11.66 1.21 5.33
CA GLN A 87 -11.21 1.63 3.99
C GLN A 87 -11.44 0.56 2.91
N GLN A 88 -11.92 -0.62 3.29
CA GLN A 88 -12.12 -1.72 2.37
C GLN A 88 -13.23 -1.42 1.37
N ALA A 89 -12.96 -1.67 0.08
CA ALA A 89 -13.93 -1.53 -1.01
C ALA A 89 -14.70 -2.84 -1.28
N GLY A 90 -14.92 -3.66 -0.24
CA GLY A 90 -15.55 -4.98 -0.31
C GLY A 90 -14.59 -6.14 0.00
N PRO A 91 -15.04 -7.40 -0.14
CA PRO A 91 -14.21 -8.56 0.14
C PRO A 91 -13.08 -8.67 -0.88
N TYR A 92 -11.94 -9.21 -0.45
CA TYR A 92 -10.78 -9.48 -1.30
C TYR A 92 -10.72 -10.96 -1.67
N GLY A 93 -10.51 -11.23 -2.96
CA GLY A 93 -10.17 -12.57 -3.43
C GLY A 93 -8.81 -13.03 -2.93
N ALA A 94 -8.51 -14.33 -3.06
CA ALA A 94 -7.19 -14.84 -2.73
C ALA A 94 -6.11 -14.11 -3.52
N GLU A 95 -5.08 -13.62 -2.82
CA GLU A 95 -3.95 -12.88 -3.41
C GLU A 95 -4.30 -11.54 -4.06
N GLU A 96 -5.55 -11.09 -3.93
CA GLU A 96 -5.91 -9.72 -4.27
C GLU A 96 -5.34 -8.75 -3.22
N HIS A 97 -4.88 -7.59 -3.66
CA HIS A 97 -4.35 -6.56 -2.79
C HIS A 97 -4.86 -5.18 -3.17
N HIS A 98 -4.86 -4.28 -2.20
CA HIS A 98 -5.40 -2.94 -2.33
C HIS A 98 -4.52 -1.97 -1.55
N ILE A 99 -3.91 -1.02 -2.25
CA ILE A 99 -3.13 0.07 -1.68
C ILE A 99 -3.97 1.33 -1.75
N LYS A 100 -4.24 1.94 -0.59
CA LYS A 100 -5.08 3.13 -0.51
C LYS A 100 -4.44 4.21 0.37
N ALA A 101 -4.51 5.47 -0.03
CA ALA A 101 -4.06 6.61 0.76
C ALA A 101 -5.26 7.45 1.19
N VAL A 102 -5.44 7.64 2.50
CA VAL A 102 -6.53 8.44 3.07
C VAL A 102 -5.99 9.29 4.21
N GLY A 103 -6.18 10.61 4.15
CA GLY A 103 -5.60 11.52 5.12
C GLY A 103 -4.08 11.42 5.11
N ASN A 104 -3.48 11.08 6.26
CA ASN A 104 -2.03 10.91 6.41
C ASN A 104 -1.60 9.43 6.42
N ASP A 105 -2.54 8.51 6.15
CA ASP A 105 -2.31 7.08 6.31
C ASP A 105 -2.34 6.36 4.96
N VAL A 106 -1.51 5.32 4.88
CA VAL A 106 -1.51 4.38 3.76
C VAL A 106 -1.99 3.03 4.27
N PHE A 107 -2.90 2.41 3.53
CA PHE A 107 -3.48 1.12 3.85
C PHE A 107 -3.06 0.11 2.80
N ILE A 108 -2.42 -0.97 3.24
CA ILE A 108 -2.06 -2.12 2.41
C ILE A 108 -2.92 -3.29 2.87
N MET A 109 -4.01 -3.49 2.15
CA MET A 109 -5.03 -4.51 2.44
C MET A 109 -4.96 -5.62 1.40
N GLY A 110 -5.58 -6.76 1.68
CA GLY A 110 -5.69 -7.82 0.69
C GLY A 110 -6.29 -9.10 1.23
N GLY A 111 -6.55 -10.03 0.33
CA GLY A 111 -7.07 -11.35 0.65
C GLY A 111 -5.96 -12.28 1.13
N ARG A 112 -6.22 -12.98 2.24
CA ARG A 112 -5.32 -14.01 2.76
C ARG A 112 -5.21 -15.20 1.78
N PRO A 113 -4.09 -15.93 1.78
CA PRO A 113 -2.94 -15.74 2.68
C PRO A 113 -1.89 -14.73 2.19
N ARG A 114 -1.83 -14.39 0.89
CA ARG A 114 -0.68 -13.66 0.29
C ARG A 114 -0.97 -12.24 -0.18
N GLY A 115 -2.22 -11.82 -0.26
CA GLY A 115 -2.60 -10.52 -0.84
C GLY A 115 -1.85 -9.37 -0.21
N VAL A 116 -1.85 -9.28 1.13
CA VAL A 116 -1.13 -8.21 1.85
C VAL A 116 0.37 -8.24 1.58
N LEU A 117 1.00 -9.41 1.51
CA LEU A 117 2.43 -9.55 1.21
C LEU A 117 2.76 -9.10 -0.23
N PHE A 118 1.92 -9.45 -1.21
CA PHE A 118 2.09 -8.96 -2.57
C PHE A 118 1.82 -7.45 -2.70
N GLY A 119 0.86 -6.93 -1.94
CA GLY A 119 0.61 -5.50 -1.82
C GLY A 119 1.78 -4.73 -1.21
N ALA A 120 2.48 -5.32 -0.24
CA ALA A 120 3.68 -4.74 0.34
C ALA A 120 4.79 -4.58 -0.72
N PHE A 121 5.07 -5.62 -1.50
CA PHE A 121 6.05 -5.51 -2.59
C PHE A 121 5.59 -4.54 -3.69
N ASP A 122 4.29 -4.48 -4.00
CA ASP A 122 3.73 -3.53 -4.98
C ASP A 122 3.85 -2.08 -4.52
N PHE A 123 3.61 -1.83 -3.25
CA PHE A 123 3.86 -0.53 -2.63
C PHE A 123 5.33 -0.12 -2.74
N LEU A 124 6.25 -1.03 -2.41
CA LEU A 124 7.69 -0.76 -2.45
C LEU A 124 8.19 -0.47 -3.87
N GLU A 125 7.69 -1.17 -4.88
CA GLU A 125 8.07 -0.89 -6.27
C GLU A 125 7.46 0.41 -6.80
N ARG A 126 6.17 0.66 -6.52
CA ARG A 126 5.46 1.83 -7.05
C ARG A 126 5.92 3.13 -6.41
N PHE A 127 5.98 3.15 -5.09
CA PHE A 127 6.20 4.37 -4.32
C PHE A 127 7.60 4.43 -3.71
N GLY A 128 8.11 3.28 -3.26
CA GLY A 128 9.49 3.19 -2.75
C GLY A 128 10.55 3.22 -3.85
N GLY A 129 10.18 3.06 -5.12
CA GLY A 129 11.10 3.02 -6.25
C GLY A 129 12.00 1.78 -6.29
N VAL A 130 11.71 0.77 -5.46
CA VAL A 130 12.50 -0.47 -5.38
C VAL A 130 12.38 -1.26 -6.68
N ARG A 131 13.45 -1.93 -7.10
CA ARG A 131 13.43 -2.89 -8.21
C ARG A 131 14.06 -4.21 -7.77
N PHE A 132 13.28 -5.29 -7.83
CA PHE A 132 13.75 -6.65 -7.55
C PHE A 132 14.28 -7.28 -8.85
N LEU A 133 15.57 -7.07 -9.15
CA LEU A 133 16.14 -7.36 -10.48
C LEU A 133 16.50 -8.85 -10.65
N SER A 134 17.11 -9.45 -9.64
CA SER A 134 17.51 -10.87 -9.63
C SER A 134 17.53 -11.40 -8.20
N ILE A 135 17.91 -12.67 -8.04
CA ILE A 135 17.99 -13.35 -6.72
C ILE A 135 18.93 -12.60 -5.76
N ASP A 136 19.97 -11.99 -6.29
CA ASP A 136 21.08 -11.36 -5.56
C ASP A 136 21.25 -9.86 -5.88
N ALA A 137 20.42 -9.29 -6.76
CA ALA A 137 20.49 -7.88 -7.12
C ALA A 137 19.15 -7.15 -6.99
N GLU A 138 19.19 -6.03 -6.28
CA GLU A 138 18.07 -5.12 -6.11
C GLU A 138 18.53 -3.68 -6.24
N HIS A 139 17.67 -2.82 -6.79
CA HIS A 139 17.84 -1.37 -6.69
C HIS A 139 16.98 -0.84 -5.55
N VAL A 140 17.61 -0.21 -4.56
CA VAL A 140 16.93 0.50 -3.47
C VAL A 140 17.38 1.97 -3.49
N PRO A 141 16.51 2.92 -3.87
CA PRO A 141 16.89 4.32 -3.95
C PRO A 141 17.11 4.93 -2.56
N LYS A 142 17.74 6.10 -2.51
CA LYS A 142 17.86 6.92 -1.29
C LYS A 142 17.03 8.19 -1.43
N ALA A 143 16.16 8.47 -0.46
CA ALA A 143 15.29 9.65 -0.45
C ALA A 143 14.84 9.98 0.96
N ALA A 144 14.69 11.26 1.33
CA ALA A 144 14.28 11.64 2.69
C ALA A 144 12.86 11.16 3.09
N ALA A 145 12.01 10.84 2.12
CA ALA A 145 10.69 10.27 2.31
C ALA A 145 10.22 9.52 1.06
N VAL A 146 9.38 8.51 1.25
CA VAL A 146 8.57 7.90 0.19
C VAL A 146 7.30 8.74 -0.01
N VAL A 147 7.01 9.10 -1.25
CA VAL A 147 5.85 9.94 -1.59
C VAL A 147 4.75 9.08 -2.18
N VAL A 148 3.55 9.18 -1.61
CA VAL A 148 2.35 8.49 -2.08
C VAL A 148 1.32 9.54 -2.49
N PRO A 149 0.91 9.58 -3.77
CA PRO A 149 -0.05 10.56 -4.23
C PRO A 149 -1.34 10.55 -3.40
N ALA A 150 -1.86 11.73 -3.10
CA ALA A 150 -3.15 11.83 -2.41
C ALA A 150 -4.26 11.18 -3.26
N GLY A 151 -5.20 10.51 -2.59
CA GLY A 151 -6.27 9.80 -3.28
C GLY A 151 -5.85 8.53 -4.03
N THR A 152 -4.64 8.02 -3.80
CA THR A 152 -4.23 6.68 -4.27
C THR A 152 -5.29 5.65 -3.83
N ASP A 153 -5.86 4.93 -4.79
CA ASP A 153 -6.82 3.83 -4.60
C ASP A 153 -6.52 2.78 -5.69
N LEU A 154 -5.62 1.85 -5.38
CA LEU A 154 -5.06 0.88 -6.32
C LEU A 154 -5.41 -0.54 -5.88
N ARG A 155 -6.37 -1.15 -6.55
CA ARG A 155 -6.77 -2.55 -6.32
C ARG A 155 -6.27 -3.44 -7.44
N HIS A 156 -5.56 -4.52 -7.09
CA HIS A 156 -4.99 -5.45 -8.05
C HIS A 156 -5.41 -6.89 -7.72
N ARG A 157 -5.95 -7.57 -8.72
CA ARG A 157 -6.32 -8.99 -8.68
C ARG A 157 -5.51 -9.74 -9.73
N PRO A 158 -4.80 -10.82 -9.38
CA PRO A 158 -4.06 -11.60 -10.37
C PRO A 158 -5.00 -12.24 -11.39
N ALA A 159 -4.59 -12.23 -12.66
CA ALA A 159 -5.37 -12.87 -13.74
C ALA A 159 -5.25 -14.40 -13.76
N PHE A 160 -4.14 -14.92 -13.25
CA PHE A 160 -3.85 -16.36 -13.21
C PHE A 160 -3.80 -16.85 -11.78
N LEU A 161 -4.44 -18.00 -11.51
CA LEU A 161 -4.44 -18.62 -10.19
C LEU A 161 -3.03 -19.04 -9.74
N TYR A 162 -2.21 -19.52 -10.67
CA TYR A 162 -0.86 -20.01 -10.40
C TYR A 162 0.15 -19.26 -11.27
N ARG A 163 1.25 -18.81 -10.67
CA ARG A 163 2.30 -18.03 -11.31
C ARG A 163 3.64 -18.50 -10.77
N ASP A 164 4.46 -19.07 -11.63
CA ASP A 164 5.78 -19.56 -11.25
C ASP A 164 6.76 -19.57 -12.42
N ILE A 165 8.06 -19.51 -12.09
CA ILE A 165 9.14 -19.83 -13.02
C ILE A 165 9.64 -21.22 -12.68
N TYR A 166 9.66 -22.12 -13.67
CA TYR A 166 10.32 -23.42 -13.54
C TYR A 166 11.83 -23.23 -13.62
N PRO A 167 12.59 -23.46 -12.54
CA PRO A 167 14.02 -23.15 -12.52
C PRO A 167 14.92 -24.30 -13.02
N GLY A 168 14.32 -25.39 -13.51
CA GLY A 168 15.06 -26.61 -13.82
C GLY A 168 15.72 -27.18 -12.56
N GLN A 169 17.05 -27.15 -12.54
CA GLN A 169 17.88 -27.63 -11.41
C GLN A 169 18.28 -26.52 -10.43
N ALA A 170 17.99 -25.24 -10.75
CA ALA A 170 18.36 -24.13 -9.89
C ALA A 170 17.38 -23.98 -8.72
N GLU A 171 17.89 -23.58 -7.56
CA GLU A 171 17.05 -23.15 -6.44
C GLU A 171 16.75 -21.65 -6.58
N ILE A 172 15.45 -21.30 -6.55
CA ILE A 172 15.03 -19.90 -6.43
C ILE A 172 14.49 -19.70 -5.00
N PRO A 173 15.15 -18.86 -4.18
CA PRO A 173 14.71 -18.60 -2.82
C PRO A 173 13.26 -18.14 -2.74
N GLY A 174 12.51 -18.67 -1.76
CA GLY A 174 11.08 -18.37 -1.60
C GLY A 174 10.77 -16.89 -1.48
N LEU A 175 11.64 -16.11 -0.83
CA LEU A 175 11.50 -14.65 -0.73
C LEU A 175 11.55 -13.97 -2.10
N TYR A 176 12.54 -14.30 -2.94
CA TYR A 176 12.63 -13.72 -4.28
C TYR A 176 11.37 -14.05 -5.10
N ARG A 177 10.89 -15.30 -5.02
CA ARG A 177 9.62 -15.70 -5.65
C ARG A 177 8.46 -14.79 -5.21
N ARG A 178 8.37 -14.41 -3.93
CA ARG A 178 7.30 -13.50 -3.45
C ARG A 178 7.49 -12.06 -3.95
N LYS A 179 8.73 -11.57 -4.00
CA LYS A 179 9.08 -10.26 -4.56
C LYS A 179 8.60 -10.12 -6.01
N VAL A 180 8.65 -11.19 -6.80
CA VAL A 180 8.10 -11.24 -8.17
C VAL A 180 6.68 -11.83 -8.26
N ARG A 181 5.95 -11.93 -7.14
CA ARG A 181 4.54 -12.37 -7.01
C ARG A 181 4.25 -13.76 -7.59
N GLN A 182 5.25 -14.62 -7.57
CA GLN A 182 5.06 -16.05 -7.75
C GLN A 182 4.41 -16.65 -6.52
N ASN A 183 3.65 -17.72 -6.73
CA ASN A 183 2.87 -18.37 -5.69
C ASN A 183 3.09 -19.90 -5.62
N SER A 184 4.19 -20.39 -6.19
CA SER A 184 4.71 -21.75 -5.90
C SER A 184 5.14 -21.88 -4.45
N SER A 185 5.18 -23.10 -3.92
CA SER A 185 5.56 -23.52 -2.54
C SER A 185 6.24 -22.50 -1.62
N GLY A 186 5.94 -22.57 -0.32
CA GLY A 186 6.62 -21.78 0.70
C GLY A 186 6.11 -22.11 2.11
N THR A 187 6.49 -21.27 3.06
CA THR A 187 6.10 -21.36 4.46
C THR A 187 4.89 -20.46 4.76
N ALA A 188 4.34 -20.54 5.97
CA ALA A 188 3.29 -19.62 6.43
C ALA A 188 3.68 -18.14 6.33
N GLU A 189 4.96 -17.83 6.55
CA GLU A 189 5.54 -16.49 6.38
C GLU A 189 5.47 -16.00 4.92
N LEU A 190 5.62 -16.93 3.97
CA LEU A 190 5.48 -16.66 2.54
C LEU A 190 4.02 -16.82 2.05
N GLY A 191 3.09 -16.89 3.02
CA GLY A 191 1.66 -16.98 2.85
C GLY A 191 1.19 -18.33 2.32
N PHE A 192 1.70 -19.44 2.85
CA PHE A 192 1.08 -20.75 2.67
C PHE A 192 0.23 -21.09 3.90
N SER A 193 -0.81 -21.92 3.71
CA SER A 193 -1.45 -22.56 4.85
C SER A 193 -0.44 -23.48 5.53
N GLU A 194 -0.44 -23.50 6.86
CA GLU A 194 0.20 -24.58 7.63
C GLU A 194 -0.47 -25.93 7.35
#